data_AF-A0A1C5U7T9-F1
#
_entry.id   AF-A0A1C5U7T9-F1
#
_cell.length_a   1.000
_cell.length_b   1.000
_cell.length_c   1.000
_cell.angle_alpha   90.00
_cell.angle_beta   90.00
_cell.angle_gamma   90.00
#
_symmetry.space_group_name_H-M   'P 1'
#
loop_
_entity.id
_entity.type
_entity.pdbx_description
1 polymer ?
#
loop_
_entity_poly.entity_id
_entity_poly.type
_entity_poly.pdbx_seq_one_letter_code
_entity_poly.pdbx_strand_id
1 'polypeptide(L)'
;MCKIIAIANQKGGVAKTTTTINLGVGLSKVGKRVMLIDADPQGHLTMGLGFPKNLIYQPDHNGTYGKRVCRLETEPAVCDRTR
;
A
#
# COMPACT_ATOMS: atom_id res chain seq x y z
N MET A 1 -19.27 -0.54 -7.85
CA MET A 1 -18.09 -0.48 -8.75
C MET A 1 -16.91 0.08 -7.96
N CYS A 2 -15.69 -0.44 -8.15
CA CYS A 2 -14.47 0.06 -7.50
C CYS A 2 -13.82 1.15 -8.37
N LYS A 3 -13.31 2.23 -7.76
CA LYS A 3 -12.54 3.27 -8.48
C LYS A 3 -11.06 3.06 -8.23
N ILE A 4 -10.29 2.90 -9.30
CA ILE A 4 -8.83 2.69 -9.25
C ILE A 4 -8.15 4.04 -9.48
N ILE A 5 -7.23 4.42 -8.59
CA ILE A 5 -6.46 5.66 -8.66
C ILE A 5 -4.97 5.28 -8.58
N ALA A 6 -4.21 5.66 -9.60
CA ALA A 6 -2.76 5.47 -9.63
C ALA A 6 -2.04 6.79 -9.34
N ILE A 7 -1.19 6.80 -8.31
CA ILE A 7 -0.31 7.95 -8.00
C ILE A 7 1.07 7.65 -8.59
N ALA A 8 1.35 8.22 -9.76
CA ALA A 8 2.57 7.94 -10.53
C ALA A 8 3.32 9.22 -10.89
N ASN A 9 4.65 9.15 -10.81
CA ASN A 9 5.59 10.18 -11.24
C ASN A 9 6.99 9.54 -11.36
N GLN A 10 7.67 9.78 -12.48
CA GLN A 10 9.00 9.24 -12.77
C GLN A 10 10.10 9.70 -11.80
N LYS A 11 9.94 10.87 -11.16
CA LYS A 11 10.92 11.43 -10.23
C LYS A 11 10.77 10.85 -8.83
N GLY A 12 11.89 10.51 -8.19
CA GLY A 12 11.95 10.14 -6.76
C GLY A 12 11.71 11.36 -5.85
N GLY A 13 11.24 11.13 -4.61
CA GLY A 13 11.11 12.20 -3.62
C GLY A 13 9.97 13.21 -3.85
N VAL A 14 9.02 12.91 -4.74
CA VAL A 14 7.87 13.79 -5.07
C VAL A 14 6.59 13.43 -4.31
N ALA A 15 6.71 12.86 -3.11
CA ALA A 15 5.61 12.55 -2.19
C ALA A 15 4.56 11.52 -2.67
N LYS A 16 4.79 10.74 -3.74
CA LYS A 16 3.83 9.71 -4.23
C LYS A 16 3.28 8.81 -3.11
N THR A 17 4.16 8.24 -2.30
CA THR A 17 3.79 7.35 -1.17
C THR A 17 3.01 8.12 -0.11
N THR A 18 3.50 9.29 0.29
CA THR A 18 2.84 10.16 1.27
C THR A 18 1.43 10.55 0.83
N THR A 19 1.26 10.93 -0.44
CA THR A 19 -0.05 11.23 -1.04
C THR A 19 -0.94 10.00 -1.04
N THR A 20 -0.41 8.83 -1.40
CA THR A 20 -1.17 7.57 -1.43
C THR A 20 -1.72 7.20 -0.05
N ILE A 21 -0.88 7.29 1.00
CA ILE A 21 -1.28 7.01 2.38
C ILE A 21 -2.36 7.99 2.83
N ASN A 22 -2.09 9.30 2.73
CA ASN A 22 -3.01 10.31 3.25
C ASN A 22 -4.34 10.34 2.50
N LEU A 23 -4.33 10.18 1.18
CA LEU A 23 -5.55 10.06 0.38
C LEU A 23 -6.37 8.83 0.81
N GLY A 24 -5.70 7.69 0.98
CA GLY A 24 -6.37 6.46 1.41
C GLY A 24 -6.99 6.59 2.81
N VAL A 25 -6.23 7.12 3.76
CA VAL A 25 -6.69 7.35 5.14
C VAL A 25 -7.85 8.34 5.16
N GLY A 26 -7.76 9.45 4.41
CA GLY A 26 -8.85 10.43 4.30
C GLY A 26 -10.13 9.82 3.73
N LEU A 27 -10.02 8.99 2.69
CA LEU A 27 -11.16 8.27 2.11
C LEU A 27 -11.75 7.24 3.09
N SER A 28 -10.90 6.52 3.84
CA SER A 28 -11.35 5.58 4.87
C SER A 28 -12.12 6.29 5.98
N LYS A 29 -11.61 7.44 6.45
CA LYS A 29 -12.25 8.26 7.49
C LYS A 29 -13.64 8.77 7.11
N VAL A 30 -13.94 8.93 5.82
CA VAL A 30 -15.30 9.29 5.34
C VAL A 30 -16.15 8.05 4.97
N GLY A 31 -15.80 6.89 5.53
CA GLY A 31 -16.59 5.65 5.42
C GLY A 31 -16.41 4.90 4.09
N LYS A 32 -15.37 5.18 3.30
CA LYS A 32 -15.10 4.40 2.09
C LYS A 32 -14.25 3.18 2.41
N ARG A 33 -14.56 2.05 1.78
CA ARG A 33 -13.66 0.88 1.78
C ARG A 33 -12.48 1.19 0.87
N VAL A 34 -11.28 1.22 1.42
CA VAL A 34 -10.06 1.59 0.70
C VAL A 34 -9.04 0.46 0.74
N MET A 35 -8.44 0.20 -0.41
CA MET A 35 -7.34 -0.75 -0.58
C MET A 35 -6.16 0.00 -1.18
N LEU A 36 -5.03 -0.03 -0.48
CA LEU A 36 -3.76 0.54 -0.92
C LEU A 36 -2.87 -0.57 -1.47
N ILE A 37 -2.27 -0.33 -2.64
CA ILE A 37 -1.39 -1.29 -3.31
C ILE A 37 0.00 -0.67 -3.39
N ASP A 38 0.99 -1.38 -2.86
CA ASP A 38 2.39 -1.00 -2.98
C ASP A 38 3.00 -1.66 -4.21
N ALA A 39 3.23 -0.86 -5.24
CA ALA A 39 3.88 -1.26 -6.48
C ALA A 39 5.36 -0.86 -6.54
N ASP A 40 5.90 -0.24 -5.49
CA ASP A 40 7.31 0.15 -5.41
C ASP A 40 8.10 -0.97 -4.72
N PRO A 41 9.10 -1.62 -5.36
CA PRO A 41 9.92 -2.65 -4.73
C PRO A 41 10.54 -2.24 -3.37
N GLN A 42 10.71 -0.93 -3.11
CA GLN A 42 11.29 -0.43 -1.86
C GLN A 42 10.40 -0.64 -0.64
N GLY A 43 9.08 -0.78 -0.79
CA GLY A 43 8.21 -1.06 0.35
C GLY A 43 7.78 0.16 1.15
N HIS A 44 7.99 1.38 0.65
CA HIS A 44 7.75 2.61 1.41
C HIS A 44 6.29 2.78 1.84
N LEU A 45 5.33 2.29 1.05
CA LEU A 45 3.91 2.37 1.40
C LEU A 45 3.60 1.46 2.59
N THR A 46 4.04 0.20 2.52
CA THR A 46 3.88 -0.78 3.59
C THR A 46 4.51 -0.30 4.90
N MET A 47 5.75 0.20 4.85
CA MET A 47 6.43 0.75 6.02
C MET A 47 5.74 2.01 6.57
N GLY A 48 5.26 2.90 5.69
CA GLY A 48 4.54 4.10 6.08
C GLY A 48 3.18 3.83 6.75
N LEU A 49 2.65 2.61 6.63
CA LEU A 49 1.44 2.15 7.34
C LEU A 49 1.76 1.38 8.64
N GLY A 50 3.03 1.32 9.05
CA GLY A 50 3.45 0.66 10.30
C GLY A 50 3.77 -0.82 10.18
N PHE A 51 3.75 -1.41 8.97
CA PHE A 51 4.10 -2.81 8.75
C PHE A 51 5.60 -2.97 8.48
N PRO A 52 6.29 -3.90 9.16
CA PRO A 52 7.72 -4.09 8.92
C PRO A 52 7.95 -4.69 7.54
N LYS A 53 8.98 -4.20 6.85
CA LYS A 53 9.34 -4.60 5.48
C LYS A 53 9.41 -6.13 5.36
N ASN A 54 10.05 -6.76 6.34
CA ASN A 54 10.31 -8.19 6.49
C ASN A 54 9.10 -9.06 6.87
N LEU A 55 7.97 -8.52 7.35
CA LEU A 55 6.76 -9.35 7.52
C LEU A 55 6.16 -9.80 6.17
N ILE A 56 6.45 -9.06 5.10
CA ILE A 56 5.85 -9.26 3.77
C ILE A 56 6.92 -9.45 2.67
N TYR A 57 8.20 -9.34 3.03
CA TYR A 57 9.36 -9.56 2.15
C TYR A 57 9.85 -11.00 2.24
N GLN A 58 8.98 -11.94 1.85
CA GLN A 58 9.42 -13.28 1.51
C GLN A 58 9.11 -13.48 0.03
N PRO A 59 10.13 -13.53 -0.85
CA PRO A 59 9.89 -13.91 -2.23
C PRO A 59 9.25 -15.31 -2.27
N ASP A 60 8.45 -15.57 -3.28
CA ASP A 60 8.07 -16.95 -3.56
C ASP A 60 9.32 -17.80 -3.93
N HIS A 61 9.11 -19.09 -4.13
CA HIS A 61 10.16 -20.03 -4.54
C HIS A 61 10.86 -19.66 -5.87
N ASN A 62 10.27 -18.73 -6.64
CA ASN A 62 10.80 -18.25 -7.92
C ASN A 62 11.47 -16.88 -7.82
N GLY A 63 11.61 -16.29 -6.62
CA GLY A 63 12.19 -14.96 -6.46
C GLY A 63 11.24 -13.81 -6.83
N THR A 64 9.95 -14.09 -7.02
CA THR A 64 8.94 -13.10 -7.37
C THR A 64 8.48 -12.36 -6.13
N TYR A 65 8.53 -11.03 -6.18
CA TYR A 65 7.94 -10.18 -5.15
C TYR A 65 6.47 -9.92 -5.51
N GLY A 66 5.55 -10.55 -4.78
CA GLY A 66 4.12 -10.26 -4.92
C GLY A 66 3.79 -8.79 -4.62
N LYS A 67 2.70 -8.29 -5.23
CA LYS A 67 2.18 -6.95 -4.89
C LYS A 67 1.72 -6.95 -3.43
N ARG A 68 2.10 -5.92 -2.66
CA ARG A 68 1.65 -5.80 -1.26
C ARG A 68 0.36 -5.00 -1.22
N VAL A 69 -0.63 -5.52 -0.50
CA VAL A 69 -1.97 -4.94 -0.46
C VAL A 69 -2.36 -4.68 0.98
N CYS A 70 -2.54 -3.41 1.32
CA CYS A 70 -3.01 -3.02 2.64
C CYS A 70 -4.44 -2.50 2.56
N ARG A 71 -5.34 -3.15 3.28
CA ARG A 71 -6.72 -2.71 3.46
C ARG A 71 -6.76 -1.73 4.62
N LEU A 72 -7.30 -0.55 4.37
CA LEU A 72 -7.56 0.39 5.45
C LEU A 72 -8.89 0.03 6.08
N GLU A 73 -8.83 -0.43 7.32
CA GLU A 73 -10.02 -0.59 8.17
C GLU A 73 -10.14 0.61 9.12
N THR A 74 -11.30 0.78 9.74
CA THR A 74 -11.49 1.73 10.84
C THR A 74 -10.71 1.24 12.07
N GLU A 75 -9.39 1.39 12.01
CA GLU A 75 -8.35 1.12 13.03
C GLU A 75 -8.29 -0.31 13.61
N PRO A 76 -7.15 -1.04 13.50
CA PRO A 76 -5.95 -0.75 12.70
C PRO A 76 -6.10 -1.23 11.24
N ALA A 77 -5.28 -0.67 10.34
CA ALA A 77 -5.17 -1.20 8.98
C ALA A 77 -4.73 -2.67 9.00
N VAL A 78 -5.17 -3.45 8.01
CA VAL A 78 -4.80 -4.86 7.85
C VAL A 78 -4.06 -5.00 6.53
N CYS A 79 -2.81 -5.46 6.56
CA CYS A 79 -2.03 -5.72 5.35
C CYS A 79 -1.90 -7.22 5.09
N ASP A 80 -2.29 -7.64 3.88
CA ASP A 80 -2.30 -9.04 3.46
C ASP A 80 -1.45 -9.23 2.20
N ARG A 81 -0.96 -10.44 2.01
CA ARG A 81 -0.28 -10.87 0.79
C ARG A 81 -1.37 -11.33 -0.18
N THR A 82 -1.61 -10.59 -1.27
CA THR A 82 -2.44 -11.15 -2.34
C THR A 82 -1.67 -12.29 -3.01
N ARG A 83 -2.23 -13.50 -2.97
CA ARG A 83 -1.77 -14.62 -3.81
C ARG A 83 -1.85 -14.26 -5.29
#